data_AF-W7DSW0-F1
#
_entry.id   AF-W7DSW0-F1
#
_cell.length_a   1.000
_cell.length_b   1.000
_cell.length_c   1.000
_cell.angle_alpha   90.00
_cell.angle_beta   90.00
_cell.angle_gamma   90.00
#
_symmetry.space_group_name_H-M   'P 1'
#
loop_
_entity.id
_entity.type
_entity.pdbx_description
1 polymer ?
#
loop_
_entity_poly.entity_id
_entity_poly.type
_entity_poly.pdbx_seq_one_letter_code
_entity_poly.pdbx_strand_id
1 'polypeptide(L)' 'MKVKICGLKTVQDAKFAAAAGADMVGFVLQKVSGK' A
#
# COMPACT_ATOMS: atom_id res chain seq x y z
N MET A 1 -16.60 7.67 3.41
CA MET A 1 -16.26 6.26 3.10
C MET A 1 -14.75 6.14 3.20
N LYS A 2 -14.20 5.17 3.95
CA LYS A 2 -12.73 5.07 4.16
C LYS A 2 -12.12 4.05 3.19
N VAL A 3 -11.02 4.40 2.53
CA VAL A 3 -10.34 3.58 1.52
C VAL A 3 -8.95 3.19 2.01
N LYS A 4 -8.67 1.88 2.01
CA LYS A 4 -7.35 1.30 2.32
C LYS A 4 -6.70 0.75 1.05
N ILE A 5 -5.47 1.18 0.77
CA ILE A 5 -4.63 0.64 -0.32
C ILE A 5 -3.55 -0.26 0.29
N CYS A 6 -3.45 -1.51 -0.17
CA CYS A 6 -2.50 -2.48 0.39
C CYS A 6 -1.60 -3.10 -0.68
N GLY A 7 -0.53 -3.78 -0.24
CA GLY A 7 0.41 -4.44 -1.16
C GLY A 7 1.44 -3.48 -1.76
N LEU A 8 1.59 -2.29 -1.18
CA LEU A 8 2.58 -1.31 -1.59
C LEU A 8 3.99 -1.84 -1.30
N LYS A 9 4.90 -1.67 -2.26
CA LYS A 9 6.29 -2.14 -2.15
C LYS A 9 7.30 -1.01 -2.02
N THR A 10 6.94 0.18 -2.48
CA THR A 10 7.82 1.35 -2.46
C THR A 10 7.21 2.52 -1.68
N VAL A 11 8.07 3.41 -1.21
CA VAL A 11 7.64 4.64 -0.53
C VAL A 11 6.93 5.59 -1.50
N GLN A 12 7.29 5.59 -2.79
CA GLN A 12 6.65 6.41 -3.81
C GLN A 12 5.21 5.99 -4.06
N ASP A 13 4.92 4.69 -4.14
CA ASP A 13 3.55 4.20 -4.31
C ASP A 13 2.67 4.56 -3.11
N ALA A 14 3.24 4.49 -1.89
CA ALA A 14 2.52 4.89 -0.68
C ALA A 14 2.20 6.39 -0.66
N LYS A 15 3.15 7.24 -1.09
CA LYS A 15 2.93 8.68 -1.24
C LYS A 15 1.86 8.99 -2.28
N PHE A 16 1.87 8.28 -3.41
CA PHE A 16 0.87 8.43 -4.45
C PHE A 16 -0.52 8.01 -3.97
N ALA A 17 -0.63 6.86 -3.30
CA ALA A 17 -1.89 6.37 -2.73
C ALA A 17 -2.47 7.37 -1.71
N ALA A 18 -1.64 7.93 -0.84
CA ALA A 18 -2.06 8.98 0.10
C ALA A 18 -2.54 10.25 -0.63
N ALA A 19 -1.81 10.71 -1.66
CA ALA A 19 -2.19 11.88 -2.45
C ALA A 19 -3.49 11.68 -3.25
N ALA A 20 -3.78 10.44 -3.65
CA ALA A 20 -5.01 10.05 -4.34
C ALA A 20 -6.23 9.92 -3.41
N GLY A 21 -6.06 10.11 -2.10
CA GLY A 21 -7.15 10.08 -1.11
C GLY A 21 -7.31 8.75 -0.37
N ALA A 22 -6.28 7.91 -0.29
CA ALA A 22 -6.31 6.75 0.60
C ALA A 22 -6.23 7.18 2.06
N ASP A 23 -7.23 6.80 2.87
CA ASP A 23 -7.21 7.00 4.32
C ASP A 23 -6.16 6.13 5.01
N MET A 24 -5.82 4.98 4.42
CA MET A 24 -4.88 4.02 4.99
C MET A 24 -4.02 3.36 3.90
N VAL A 25 -2.76 3.13 4.23
CA VAL A 25 -1.81 2.35 3.41
C VAL A 25 -1.34 1.12 4.17
N GLY A 26 -1.18 -0.02 3.47
CA GLY A 26 -0.83 -1.30 4.08
C GLY A 26 0.33 -2.00 3.37
N PHE A 27 1.33 -2.40 4.16
CA PHE A 27 2.48 -3.18 3.70
C PHE A 27 2.29 -4.66 4.02
N VAL A 28 2.49 -5.53 3.04
CA VAL A 28 2.40 -6.98 3.23
C VAL A 28 3.75 -7.47 3.75
N LEU A 29 3.78 -7.91 5.01
CA LEU A 29 4.99 -8.40 5.68
C LEU A 29 5.23 -9.91 5.47
N GLN A 30 4.34 -10.58 4.74
CA GLN A 30 4.54 -11.97 4.36
C GLN A 30 5.70 -12.09 3.37
N LYS A 31 6.65 -12.98 3.66
CA LYS A 31 7.62 -13.43 2.65
C LYS A 31 6.85 -14.14 1.54
N VAL A 32 6.70 -13.46 0.41
CA VAL A 32 6.42 -14.13 -0.86
C VAL A 32 7.72 -14.79 -1.30
N SER A 33 7.93 -16.06 -0.94
CA SER A 33 8.82 -16.89 -1.75
C SER A 33 8.10 -17.07 -3.09
N GLY A 34 8.66 -16.52 -4.16
CA GLY A 34 8.12 -16.71 -5.50
C GLY A 34 7.84 -18.19 -5.75
N LYS A 35 6.64 -18.48 -6.25
CA LYS A 35 6.50 -19.59 -7.18
C LYS A 35 7.20 -19.19 -8.47
#